data_AF-A0A916VKU0-F1
#
_entry.id   AF-A0A916VKU0-F1
#
_cell.length_a   1.000
_cell.length_b   1.000
_cell.length_c   1.000
_cell.angle_alpha   90.00
_cell.angle_beta   90.00
_cell.angle_gamma   90.00
#
_symmetry.space_group_name_H-M   'P 1'
#
loop_
_entity.id
_entity.type
_entity.pdbx_description
1 polymer ?
#
loop_
_entity_poly.entity_id
_entity_poly.type
_entity_poly.pdbx_seq_one_letter_code
_entity_poly.pdbx_strand_id
1 'polypeptide(L)'
;MNLNDVLKSLGMEIAFNSGADFSKMLSNSSGLYIDEVKHKTFVEVNEKGTEAAAVTSVAGFRGPPSEMLVNRPFFFAIRDNQSGTILFMGEITNPEN
;
A
#
# COMPACT_ATOMS: atom_id res chain seq x y z
N MET A 1 -0.09 -8.58 -8.60
CA MET A 1 -0.62 -7.69 -9.65
C MET A 1 0.45 -7.45 -10.70
N ASN A 2 0.08 -7.50 -11.98
CA ASN A 2 0.91 -6.98 -13.07
C ASN A 2 0.60 -5.48 -13.20
N LEU A 3 1.64 -4.63 -13.18
CA LEU A 3 1.48 -3.18 -13.15
C LEU A 3 1.68 -2.50 -14.51
N ASN A 4 1.96 -3.23 -15.58
CA ASN A 4 2.33 -2.64 -16.86
C ASN A 4 1.28 -1.65 -17.35
N ASP A 5 0.01 -2.07 -17.40
CA ASP A 5 -1.08 -1.24 -17.93
C ASP A 5 -1.37 -0.04 -17.02
N VAL A 6 -1.29 -0.24 -15.70
CA VAL A 6 -1.45 0.84 -14.72
C VAL A 6 -0.36 1.90 -14.92
N LEU A 7 0.90 1.49 -14.98
CA LEU A 7 2.03 2.41 -15.14
C LEU A 7 2.00 3.12 -16.50
N LYS A 8 1.61 2.43 -17.58
CA LYS A 8 1.37 3.04 -18.90
C LYS A 8 0.27 4.10 -18.82
N SER A 9 -0.86 3.78 -18.18
CA SER A 9 -1.99 4.73 -18.02
C SER A 9 -1.64 5.96 -17.18
N LEU A 10 -0.66 5.83 -16.27
CA LEU A 10 -0.11 6.91 -15.46
C LEU A 10 1.00 7.72 -16.19
N GLY A 11 1.26 7.44 -17.46
CA GLY A 11 2.19 8.20 -18.30
C GLY A 11 3.58 7.58 -18.48
N MET A 12 3.81 6.36 -17.99
CA MET A 12 5.11 5.67 -18.09
C MET A 12 5.23 4.80 -19.36
N GLU A 13 4.59 5.17 -20.46
CA GLU A 13 4.49 4.30 -21.65
C GLU A 13 5.84 3.98 -22.30
N ILE A 14 6.72 4.99 -22.43
CA ILE A 14 8.02 4.86 -23.10
C ILE A 14 8.90 3.78 -22.47
N ALA A 15 8.81 3.57 -21.15
CA ALA A 15 9.62 2.59 -20.44
C ALA A 15 9.37 1.13 -20.88
N PHE A 16 8.24 0.86 -21.53
CA PHE A 16 7.80 -0.49 -21.94
C PHE A 16 7.89 -0.72 -23.46
N ASN A 17 8.60 0.12 -24.21
CA ASN A 17 8.77 -0.03 -25.65
C ASN A 17 10.18 0.34 -26.11
N SER A 18 10.46 0.18 -27.40
CA SER A 18 11.79 0.41 -28.01
C SER A 18 12.30 1.86 -27.90
N GLY A 19 11.46 2.82 -27.48
CA GLY A 19 11.86 4.20 -27.22
C GLY A 19 12.46 4.42 -25.82
N ALA A 20 12.50 3.40 -24.96
CA ALA A 20 13.10 3.49 -23.64
C ALA A 20 14.60 3.80 -23.72
N ASP A 21 15.07 4.72 -22.88
CA ASP A 21 16.49 5.02 -22.72
C ASP A 21 16.98 4.57 -21.34
N PHE A 22 17.56 3.37 -21.30
CA PHE A 22 18.23 2.81 -20.13
C PHE A 22 19.77 2.85 -20.25
N SER A 23 20.32 3.78 -21.04
CA SER A 23 21.77 3.89 -21.29
C SER A 23 22.62 4.15 -20.05
N LYS A 24 22.04 4.75 -19.01
CA LYS A 24 22.72 4.97 -17.73
C LYS A 24 22.81 3.72 -16.85
N MET A 25 22.09 2.64 -17.18
CA MET A 25 22.12 1.40 -16.40
C MET A 25 23.17 0.41 -16.92
N LEU A 26 23.36 0.35 -18.24
CA LEU A 26 24.19 -0.66 -18.90
C LEU A 26 24.90 -0.07 -20.13
N SER A 27 26.18 -0.40 -20.30
CA SER A 27 27.03 0.07 -21.40
C SER A 27 26.51 -0.36 -22.79
N ASN A 28 25.77 -1.45 -22.87
CA ASN A 28 25.08 -1.91 -24.08
C ASN A 28 23.58 -2.02 -23.81
N SER A 29 22.89 -0.89 -23.99
CA SER A 29 21.48 -0.68 -23.63
C SER A 29 20.55 -0.56 -24.83
N SER A 30 21.08 -0.74 -26.04
CA SER A 30 20.31 -0.64 -27.28
C SER A 30 19.18 -1.67 -27.28
N GLY A 31 17.94 -1.18 -27.39
CA GLY A 31 16.74 -2.04 -27.43
C GLY A 31 16.29 -2.60 -26.07
N LEU A 32 16.83 -2.10 -24.95
CA LEU A 32 16.33 -2.46 -23.62
C LEU A 32 15.04 -1.71 -23.29
N TYR A 33 14.05 -2.43 -22.79
CA TYR A 33 12.83 -1.88 -22.23
C TYR A 33 12.28 -2.78 -21.12
N ILE A 34 11.35 -2.28 -20.33
CA ILE A 34 10.67 -3.06 -19.29
C ILE A 34 9.67 -4.00 -19.96
N ASP A 35 9.87 -5.31 -19.78
CA ASP A 35 8.93 -6.32 -20.24
C ASP A 35 7.76 -6.48 -19.25
N GLU A 36 8.04 -6.67 -17.96
CA GLU A 36 7.01 -6.89 -16.95
C GLU A 36 7.36 -6.28 -15.58
N VAL A 37 6.37 -5.67 -14.93
CA VAL A 37 6.44 -5.23 -13.53
C VAL A 37 5.43 -6.01 -12.70
N LYS A 38 5.94 -6.86 -11.79
CA LYS A 38 5.12 -7.60 -10.82
C LYS A 38 5.17 -6.93 -9.45
N HIS A 39 3.99 -6.64 -8.90
CA HIS A 39 3.83 -6.18 -7.54
C HIS A 39 2.94 -7.14 -6.76
N LYS A 40 3.50 -7.80 -5.73
CA LYS A 40 2.78 -8.73 -4.87
C LYS A 40 2.86 -8.21 -3.44
N THR A 41 1.70 -8.03 -2.82
CA THR A 41 1.56 -7.55 -1.44
C THR A 41 0.71 -8.53 -0.65
N PHE A 42 0.90 -8.52 0.67
CA PHE A 42 0.12 -9.31 1.62
C PHE A 42 0.01 -8.49 2.90
N VAL A 43 -1.20 -8.37 3.44
CA VAL A 43 -1.48 -7.72 4.72
C VAL A 43 -2.40 -8.65 5.49
N GLU A 44 -1.99 -9.03 6.69
CA GLU A 44 -2.80 -9.79 7.64
C GLU A 44 -3.08 -8.91 8.85
N VAL A 45 -4.35 -8.86 9.27
CA VAL A 45 -4.78 -8.16 10.48
C VAL A 45 -5.32 -9.21 11.44
N ASN A 46 -4.70 -9.33 12.61
CA ASN A 46 -5.16 -10.19 13.70
C ASN A 46 -5.08 -9.42 15.03
N GLU A 47 -5.82 -9.88 16.04
CA GLU A 47 -5.84 -9.21 17.34
C GLU A 47 -4.46 -9.26 18.01
N LYS A 48 -3.69 -10.33 17.81
CA LYS A 48 -2.37 -10.51 18.44
C LYS A 48 -1.35 -9.42 18.10
N GLY A 49 -1.47 -8.77 16.95
CA GLY A 49 -0.63 -7.62 16.58
C GLY A 49 -0.96 -6.31 17.30
N THR A 50 -2.17 -6.17 17.86
CA THR A 50 -2.71 -4.90 18.40
C THR A 50 -3.37 -5.05 19.81
N GLU A 51 -3.51 -6.26 20.35
CA GLU A 51 -4.13 -6.51 21.67
C GLU A 51 -3.24 -6.16 22.88
N ALA A 52 -1.94 -5.95 22.70
CA ALA A 52 -1.03 -5.77 23.84
C ALA A 52 -0.88 -4.32 24.35
N ALA A 53 -1.52 -3.31 23.74
CA ALA A 53 -1.21 -1.90 24.03
C ALA A 53 -2.36 -1.02 24.54
N ALA A 54 -3.62 -1.48 24.58
CA ALA A 54 -4.78 -0.62 24.86
C ALA A 54 -5.67 -1.13 26.01
N VAL A 55 -5.09 -1.39 27.18
CA VAL A 55 -5.84 -1.32 28.44
C VAL A 55 -5.29 -0.16 29.25
N THR A 56 -5.74 1.06 28.96
CA THR A 56 -5.49 2.23 29.82
C THR A 56 -6.79 2.58 30.53
N SER A 57 -7.03 1.99 31.70
CA SER A 57 -8.14 2.41 32.56
C SER A 57 -7.75 3.69 33.31
N VAL A 58 -8.21 4.85 32.83
CA VAL A 58 -8.15 6.09 33.62
C VAL A 58 -9.40 6.15 34.50
N ALA A 59 -9.23 5.98 35.81
CA ALA A 59 -10.29 6.20 36.79
C ALA A 59 -10.57 7.71 36.91
N GLY A 60 -11.49 8.20 36.10
CA GLY A 60 -11.99 9.57 36.14
C GLY A 60 -13.26 9.67 35.30
N PHE A 61 -14.20 10.53 35.71
CA PHE A 61 -15.49 10.73 35.04
C PHE A 61 -15.28 11.40 33.67
N ARG A 62 -14.77 10.64 32.70
CA ARG A 62 -14.87 10.98 31.28
C ARG A 62 -16.25 10.52 30.81
N GLY A 63 -16.91 11.35 30.00
CA GLY A 63 -18.18 10.98 29.35
C GLY A 63 -18.04 9.65 28.59
N PRO A 64 -19.16 9.07 28.13
CA PRO A 64 -19.15 7.76 27.48
C PRO A 64 -18.09 7.72 26.36
N PRO A 65 -17.27 6.67 26.28
CA PRO A 65 -16.27 6.56 25.22
C PRO A 65 -16.97 6.64 23.86
N SER A 66 -16.37 7.38 22.93
CA SER A 66 -16.86 7.38 21.54
C SER A 66 -16.60 6.01 20.94
N GLU A 67 -17.65 5.28 20.62
CA GLU A 67 -17.53 4.01 19.91
C GLU A 67 -17.15 4.27 18.44
N MET A 68 -16.16 3.54 17.95
CA MET A 68 -15.80 3.52 16.53
C MET A 68 -16.12 2.12 15.99
N LEU A 69 -17.23 2.03 15.26
CA LEU A 69 -17.68 0.79 14.62
C LEU A 69 -17.29 0.80 13.14
N VAL A 70 -16.40 -0.12 12.76
CA VAL A 70 -15.94 -0.32 11.38
C VAL A 70 -16.66 -1.53 10.78
N ASN A 71 -17.97 -1.39 10.54
CA ASN A 71 -18.87 -2.47 10.12
C ASN A 71 -19.38 -2.34 8.67
N ARG A 72 -18.63 -1.65 7.81
CA ARG A 72 -18.94 -1.39 6.40
C ARG A 72 -17.62 -1.17 5.63
N PRO A 73 -17.62 -1.12 4.29
CA PRO A 73 -16.40 -0.92 3.53
C PRO A 73 -15.57 0.27 4.05
N PHE A 74 -14.26 0.04 4.21
CA PHE A 74 -13.36 1.03 4.77
C PHE A 74 -12.01 1.03 4.06
N PHE A 75 -11.39 2.21 4.05
CA PHE A 75 -10.03 2.41 3.57
C PHE A 75 -9.05 2.35 4.75
N PHE A 76 -7.88 1.77 4.53
CA PHE A 76 -6.78 1.78 5.49
C PHE A 76 -5.47 2.21 4.81
N ALA A 77 -4.56 2.77 5.62
CA ALA A 77 -3.20 3.04 5.21
C ALA A 77 -2.23 2.78 6.37
N ILE A 78 -1.13 2.10 6.06
CA ILE A 78 0.03 1.96 6.95
C ILE A 78 1.06 2.96 6.45
N ARG A 79 1.45 3.90 7.30
CA ARG A 79 2.41 4.95 6.95
C ARG A 79 3.56 5.02 7.94
N ASP A 80 4.71 5.42 7.45
CA ASP A 80 5.78 5.90 8.33
C ASP A 80 5.42 7.30 8.85
N ASN A 81 5.46 7.49 10.17
CA ASN A 81 5.03 8.75 10.79
C ASN A 81 6.07 9.88 10.71
N GLN A 82 7.34 9.56 10.49
CA GLN A 82 8.39 10.58 10.37
C GLN A 82 8.40 11.22 8.98
N SER A 83 8.39 10.38 7.94
CA SER A 83 8.43 10.81 6.54
C SER A 83 7.05 11.05 5.93
N GLY A 84 5.99 10.48 6.51
CA GLY A 84 4.65 10.47 5.93
C GLY A 84 4.48 9.47 4.77
N THR A 85 5.49 8.65 4.48
CA THR A 85 5.47 7.69 3.37
C THR A 85 4.40 6.62 3.60
N ILE A 86 3.56 6.39 2.59
CA ILE A 86 2.58 5.30 2.58
C ILE A 86 3.30 4.00 2.24
N LEU A 87 3.31 3.06 3.18
CA LEU A 87 3.90 1.74 3.03
C LEU A 87 2.88 0.76 2.44
N PHE A 88 1.63 0.84 2.91
CA PHE A 88 0.50 0.08 2.40
C PHE A 88 -0.74 0.94 2.40
N MET A 89 -1.61 0.72 1.44
CA MET A 89 -2.96 1.27 1.43
C MET A 89 -3.90 0.31 0.73
N GLY A 90 -5.16 0.34 1.11
CA GLY A 90 -6.17 -0.51 0.50
C GLY A 90 -7.56 -0.21 1.00
N GLU A 91 -8.53 -0.80 0.32
CA GLU A 91 -9.93 -0.80 0.70
C GLU A 91 -10.33 -2.24 1.07
N ILE A 92 -11.02 -2.39 2.19
CA ILE A 92 -11.63 -3.65 2.61
C ILE A 92 -13.12 -3.51 2.40
N THR A 93 -13.65 -4.21 1.40
CA THR A 93 -15.09 -4.23 1.06
C THR A 93 -15.79 -5.47 1.61
N ASN A 94 -15.08 -6.60 1.72
CA ASN A 94 -15.54 -7.81 2.36
C ASN A 94 -14.39 -8.43 3.19
N PRO A 95 -14.48 -8.43 4.54
CA PRO A 95 -13.45 -8.99 5.42
C PRO A 95 -13.56 -10.50 5.60
N GLU A 96 -14.63 -11.15 5.12
CA GLU A 96 -14.81 -12.59 5.23
C GLU A 96 -13.98 -13.34 4.17
N ASN A 97 -13.27 -14.38 4.62
CA ASN A 97 -12.87 -15.53 3.80
C ASN A 97 -13.88 -16.65 3.98
#